data_AF-A0A0K2TBF6-F1
#
_entry.id   AF-A0A0K2TBF6-F1
#
_cell.length_a   1.000
_cell.length_b   1.000
_cell.length_c   1.000
_cell.angle_alpha   90.00
_cell.angle_beta   90.00
_cell.angle_gamma   90.00
#
_symmetry.space_group_name_H-M   'P 1'
#
loop_
_entity.id
_entity.type
_entity.pdbx_description
1 polymer ?
#
loop_
_entity_poly.entity_id
_entity_poly.type
_entity_poly.pdbx_seq_one_letter_code
_entity_poly.pdbx_strand_id
1 'polypeptide(L)'
;MPFFKRIMKRISSIKSIMKTKIIMSLTNKYPEIDTLMKIINIMVRKYHEECISAGIATDLDGDGLMDEMEEDDRWVPYLLTLGLIYKVQKNDSKAWYNHETSFLQNDDLQEKFLTTFGYFWHLLVEISKCIRTQSSEDVLEQLRTTMTCIPQEDIIYAHSTDQQHLGDHCPDFALTLQRDQKLVVLTICGTRMIPAPEMKDVFMDLYADTEPFLHGHAHRGMAIGCRNIVEKVLPFILSTLEENPGYEIMVTGYSLGAGISQLVTMEFSEGESRKVIPSGTIIRCFCYGTPPVFYSDEVQDYKCPNVYSVTFNNDGLISASLTNVLKLFMQIKALERMHMRRRDMCRLVFSKSDFNINPLESFRKSGGNEQEEEGDEDIQTNADEDDDEDEMGDTENELKSELWMQVREALDKVSHGGDLIHLEHPSKLFIFKRKNDIITRIFHDTNPFTCSLRLRASMFKDHMPWGYNTLFEGYGLSSDDVDLNCVK
;
A
#
# COMPACT_ATOMS: atom_id res chain seq x y z
N MET A 1 -3.55 -23.81 13.90
CA MET A 1 -4.34 -23.70 15.15
C MET A 1 -3.53 -23.80 16.44
N PRO A 2 -2.62 -24.78 16.68
CA PRO A 2 -1.69 -24.74 17.84
C PRO A 2 -0.71 -23.55 17.81
N PHE A 3 -0.54 -22.98 16.62
CA PHE A 3 0.37 -21.90 16.25
C PHE A 3 0.09 -20.58 16.99
N PHE A 4 -1.14 -20.04 16.95
CA PHE A 4 -1.44 -18.71 17.50
C PHE A 4 -1.53 -18.68 19.04
N LYS A 5 -2.00 -19.76 19.67
CA LYS A 5 -1.96 -19.96 21.13
C LYS A 5 -0.51 -20.10 21.64
N ARG A 6 0.37 -20.76 20.87
CA ARG A 6 1.83 -20.80 21.12
C ARG A 6 2.50 -19.44 20.95
N ILE A 7 2.08 -18.61 20.00
CA ILE A 7 2.57 -17.23 19.84
C ILE A 7 2.28 -16.39 21.09
N MET A 8 1.04 -16.38 21.56
CA MET A 8 0.63 -15.54 22.70
C MET A 8 1.25 -16.00 24.03
N LYS A 9 1.36 -17.32 24.26
CA LYS A 9 2.02 -17.90 25.46
C LYS A 9 3.55 -17.73 25.42
N ARG A 10 4.17 -17.61 24.24
CA ARG A 10 5.61 -17.37 24.06
C ARG A 10 6.00 -15.89 24.14
N ILE A 11 5.11 -14.96 23.80
CA ILE A 11 5.35 -13.52 23.96
C ILE A 11 5.43 -13.13 25.45
N SER A 12 4.61 -13.77 26.30
CA SER A 12 4.50 -13.47 27.73
C SER A 12 5.62 -14.07 28.60
N SER A 13 6.43 -15.03 28.11
CA SER A 13 7.39 -15.79 28.94
C SER A 13 8.89 -15.44 28.74
N ILE A 14 9.25 -14.29 28.16
CA ILE A 14 10.64 -14.04 27.70
C ILE A 14 11.48 -13.25 28.73
N LYS A 15 12.65 -13.79 29.12
CA LYS A 15 13.70 -13.09 29.93
C LYS A 15 14.35 -11.93 29.16
N SER A 16 14.67 -10.84 29.87
CA SER A 16 14.56 -9.46 29.32
C SER A 16 15.79 -8.84 28.64
N ILE A 17 17.02 -9.35 28.73
CA ILE A 17 18.21 -8.54 28.35
C ILE A 17 18.63 -8.69 26.87
N MET A 18 18.82 -9.92 26.37
CA MET A 18 19.23 -10.14 24.97
C MET A 18 18.11 -9.82 23.98
N LYS A 19 16.86 -10.07 24.40
CA LYS A 19 15.64 -9.66 23.69
C LYS A 19 15.60 -8.15 23.49
N THR A 20 15.90 -7.38 24.54
CA THR A 20 15.87 -5.92 24.46
C THR A 20 16.94 -5.39 23.51
N LYS A 21 18.15 -5.96 23.49
CA LYS A 21 19.19 -5.53 22.53
C LYS A 21 18.84 -5.85 21.08
N ILE A 22 18.31 -7.04 20.80
CA ILE A 22 17.92 -7.43 19.43
C ILE A 22 16.69 -6.65 18.97
N ILE A 23 15.67 -6.50 19.83
CA ILE A 23 14.50 -5.68 19.52
C ILE A 23 14.92 -4.23 19.36
N MET A 24 15.70 -3.63 20.27
CA MET A 24 16.19 -2.26 20.09
C MET A 24 17.03 -2.12 18.83
N SER A 25 17.88 -3.08 18.48
CA SER A 25 18.66 -3.02 17.23
C SER A 25 17.75 -3.12 16.00
N LEU A 26 16.77 -4.02 16.00
CA LEU A 26 15.81 -4.18 14.90
C LEU A 26 14.80 -3.05 14.82
N THR A 27 14.37 -2.46 15.94
CA THR A 27 13.49 -1.29 16.00
C THR A 27 14.28 -0.03 15.64
N ASN A 28 15.55 0.11 16.02
CA ASN A 28 16.39 1.20 15.54
C ASN A 28 16.64 1.08 14.04
N LYS A 29 16.75 -0.15 13.53
CA LYS A 29 17.01 -0.44 12.11
C LYS A 29 15.75 -0.47 11.25
N TYR A 30 14.61 -0.81 11.85
CA TYR A 30 13.29 -0.93 11.23
C TYR A 30 12.22 -0.44 12.22
N PRO A 31 12.09 0.89 12.42
CA PRO A 31 11.20 1.49 13.42
C PRO A 31 9.75 1.02 13.39
N GLU A 32 9.28 0.61 12.23
CA GLU A 32 7.89 0.28 11.93
C GLU A 32 7.52 -1.18 12.25
N ILE A 33 8.51 -2.01 12.59
CA ILE A 33 8.31 -3.44 12.82
C ILE A 33 7.36 -3.73 13.99
N ASP A 34 7.33 -2.85 15.00
CA ASP A 34 6.41 -2.94 16.13
C ASP A 34 4.95 -2.69 15.70
N THR A 35 4.72 -1.80 14.73
CA THR A 35 3.40 -1.50 14.17
C THR A 35 2.89 -2.70 13.37
N LEU A 36 3.74 -3.30 12.54
CA LEU A 36 3.40 -4.51 11.79
C LEU A 36 2.99 -5.66 12.73
N MET A 37 3.73 -5.86 13.82
CA MET A 37 3.40 -6.89 14.82
C MET A 37 2.06 -6.64 15.50
N LYS A 38 1.70 -5.38 15.78
CA LYS A 38 0.37 -5.03 16.33
C LYS A 38 -0.74 -5.36 15.34
N ILE A 39 -0.58 -5.01 14.06
CA ILE A 39 -1.58 -5.31 13.01
C ILE A 39 -1.75 -6.82 12.85
N ILE A 40 -0.65 -7.58 12.78
CA ILE A 40 -0.67 -9.04 12.71
C ILE A 40 -1.48 -9.62 13.88
N ASN A 41 -1.25 -9.15 15.11
CA ASN A 41 -1.98 -9.63 16.28
C ASN A 41 -3.49 -9.34 16.19
N ILE A 42 -3.88 -8.17 15.66
CA ILE A 42 -5.29 -7.81 15.45
C ILE A 42 -5.94 -8.72 14.40
N MET A 43 -5.28 -8.92 13.25
CA MET A 43 -5.77 -9.78 12.16
C MET A 43 -5.99 -11.22 12.64
N VAL A 44 -5.03 -11.75 13.38
CA VAL A 44 -5.10 -13.10 13.96
C VAL A 44 -6.28 -13.23 14.92
N ARG A 45 -6.49 -12.24 15.80
CA ARG A 45 -7.60 -12.27 16.77
C ARG A 45 -8.95 -12.29 16.06
N LYS A 46 -9.12 -11.45 15.04
CA LYS A 46 -10.38 -11.32 14.32
C LYS A 46 -10.72 -12.54 13.47
N TYR A 47 -9.72 -13.10 12.78
CA TYR A 47 -9.87 -14.38 12.06
C TYR A 47 -10.39 -15.48 12.99
N HIS A 48 -9.93 -15.50 14.25
CA HIS A 48 -10.44 -16.42 15.27
C HIS A 48 -11.90 -16.13 15.66
N GLU A 49 -12.28 -14.87 15.88
CA GLU A 49 -13.65 -14.46 16.18
C GLU A 49 -14.63 -14.85 15.05
N GLU A 50 -14.20 -14.70 13.79
CA GLU A 50 -14.99 -15.05 12.60
C GLU A 50 -15.11 -16.56 12.39
N CYS A 51 -14.04 -17.34 12.61
CA CYS A 51 -14.10 -18.82 12.57
C CYS A 51 -15.07 -19.37 13.62
N ILE A 52 -15.07 -18.81 14.84
CA ILE A 52 -16.00 -19.18 15.92
C ILE A 52 -17.43 -18.86 15.49
N SER A 53 -17.66 -17.66 14.93
CA SER A 53 -18.98 -17.22 14.46
C SER A 53 -19.51 -18.07 13.30
N ALA A 54 -18.63 -18.61 12.46
CA ALA A 54 -18.96 -19.48 11.34
C ALA A 54 -19.16 -20.96 11.73
N GLY A 55 -19.05 -21.32 13.02
CA GLY A 55 -19.20 -22.70 13.48
C GLY A 55 -18.07 -23.63 13.01
N ILE A 56 -16.93 -23.08 12.58
CA ILE A 56 -15.76 -23.85 12.17
C ILE A 56 -15.11 -24.37 13.45
N ALA A 57 -15.24 -25.68 13.71
CA ALA A 57 -14.68 -26.33 14.89
C ALA A 57 -13.17 -26.10 14.95
N THR A 58 -12.72 -25.48 16.04
CA THR A 58 -11.31 -25.27 16.31
C THR A 58 -10.81 -26.34 17.29
N ASP A 59 -10.34 -27.49 16.79
CA ASP A 59 -9.80 -28.55 17.64
C ASP A 59 -8.56 -28.04 18.40
N LEU A 60 -8.72 -27.70 19.70
CA LEU A 60 -7.74 -26.91 20.47
C LEU A 60 -7.34 -27.51 21.84
N ASP A 61 -7.60 -28.78 22.11
CA ASP A 61 -7.30 -29.44 23.41
C ASP A 61 -6.14 -30.45 23.38
N GLY A 62 -5.13 -30.23 22.53
CA GLY A 62 -3.93 -31.08 22.44
C GLY A 62 -2.72 -30.57 23.24
N ASP A 63 -2.69 -30.80 24.55
CA ASP A 63 -1.59 -30.40 25.48
C ASP A 63 -0.44 -31.44 25.61
N GLY A 64 -0.38 -32.49 24.78
CA GLY A 64 0.40 -33.71 25.09
C GLY A 64 1.81 -33.90 24.52
N LEU A 65 2.46 -32.93 23.84
CA LEU A 65 3.69 -33.20 23.05
C LEU A 65 4.80 -32.11 23.14
N MET A 66 5.00 -31.43 24.27
CA MET A 66 5.91 -30.26 24.33
C MET A 66 7.17 -30.39 25.21
N ASP A 67 7.43 -31.50 25.90
CA ASP A 67 8.47 -31.53 26.94
C ASP A 67 9.90 -31.88 26.51
N GLU A 68 10.18 -32.11 25.21
CA GLU A 68 11.53 -32.53 24.76
C GLU A 68 12.20 -31.64 23.68
N MET A 69 11.77 -30.38 23.50
CA MET A 69 12.46 -29.45 22.58
C MET A 69 13.48 -28.57 23.33
N GLU A 70 14.73 -28.56 22.87
CA GLU A 70 15.83 -27.72 23.38
C GLU A 70 15.41 -26.24 23.44
N GLU A 71 15.98 -25.46 24.38
CA GLU A 71 15.60 -24.05 24.58
C GLU A 71 15.76 -23.18 23.33
N ASP A 72 16.62 -23.57 22.39
CA ASP A 72 16.82 -22.82 21.14
C ASP A 72 15.64 -22.98 20.15
N ASP A 73 14.92 -24.11 20.20
CA ASP A 73 13.74 -24.39 19.35
C ASP A 73 12.45 -23.70 19.82
N ARG A 74 12.48 -23.05 21.00
CA ARG A 74 11.28 -22.45 21.60
C ARG A 74 10.97 -21.05 21.10
N TRP A 75 11.88 -20.39 20.39
CA TRP A 75 11.70 -19.02 19.92
C TRP A 75 11.77 -18.94 18.39
N VAL A 76 10.66 -18.53 17.78
CA VAL A 76 10.64 -18.12 16.37
C VAL A 76 11.02 -16.65 16.31
N PRO A 77 12.14 -16.29 15.67
CA PRO A 77 12.56 -14.91 15.56
C PRO A 77 11.80 -14.18 14.45
N TYR A 78 10.50 -13.90 14.62
CA TYR A 78 9.68 -13.28 13.56
C TYR A 78 10.32 -12.06 12.92
N LEU A 79 11.00 -11.22 13.71
CA LEU A 79 11.70 -10.05 13.21
C LEU A 79 12.91 -10.42 12.32
N LEU A 80 13.65 -11.48 12.65
CA LEU A 80 14.73 -11.97 11.78
C LEU A 80 14.15 -12.62 10.52
N THR A 81 13.05 -13.38 10.64
CA THR A 81 12.35 -13.96 9.48
C THR A 81 11.89 -12.86 8.51
N LEU A 82 11.25 -11.81 9.03
CA LEU A 82 10.87 -10.64 8.25
C LEU A 82 12.09 -9.92 7.67
N GLY A 83 13.18 -9.80 8.42
CA GLY A 83 14.44 -9.24 7.93
C GLY A 83 15.06 -10.02 6.77
N LEU A 84 14.95 -11.35 6.77
CA LEU A 84 15.39 -12.20 5.66
C LEU A 84 14.51 -11.99 4.43
N ILE A 85 13.18 -12.03 4.58
CA ILE A 85 12.24 -11.77 3.49
C ILE A 85 12.46 -10.38 2.91
N TYR A 86 12.62 -9.36 3.77
CA TYR A 86 12.94 -8.00 3.38
C TYR A 86 14.21 -7.94 2.52
N LYS A 87 15.30 -8.62 2.94
CA LYS A 87 16.55 -8.64 2.18
C LYS A 87 16.40 -9.32 0.81
N VAL A 88 15.71 -10.45 0.76
CA VAL A 88 15.40 -11.13 -0.52
C VAL A 88 14.64 -10.18 -1.44
N GLN A 89 13.55 -9.59 -0.95
CA GLN A 89 12.75 -8.63 -1.71
C GLN A 89 13.55 -7.38 -2.14
N LYS A 90 14.43 -6.86 -1.28
CA LYS A 90 15.29 -5.71 -1.59
C LYS A 90 16.15 -6.05 -2.81
N ASN A 91 16.83 -7.19 -2.79
CA ASN A 91 17.68 -7.64 -3.89
C ASN A 91 16.89 -7.87 -5.18
N ASP A 92 15.75 -8.56 -5.10
CA ASP A 92 14.96 -8.92 -6.28
C ASP A 92 14.30 -7.71 -6.92
N SER A 93 13.99 -6.69 -6.11
CA SER A 93 13.35 -5.48 -6.61
C SER A 93 14.26 -4.55 -7.40
N LYS A 94 15.59 -4.61 -7.18
CA LYS A 94 16.53 -3.67 -7.83
C LYS A 94 16.43 -3.71 -9.34
N ALA A 95 16.30 -4.91 -9.92
CA ALA A 95 16.31 -5.11 -11.37
C ALA A 95 15.14 -4.42 -12.09
N TRP A 96 13.94 -4.48 -11.53
CA TRP A 96 12.74 -3.93 -12.19
C TRP A 96 12.36 -2.54 -11.69
N TYR A 97 12.61 -2.25 -10.40
CA TYR A 97 12.17 -1.00 -9.78
C TYR A 97 13.06 0.19 -10.15
N ASN A 98 14.33 -0.06 -10.47
CA ASN A 98 15.30 0.95 -10.91
C ASN A 98 15.65 0.81 -12.39
N HIS A 99 14.76 0.20 -13.18
CA HIS A 99 14.97 0.12 -14.61
C HIS A 99 14.92 1.53 -15.23
N GLU A 100 15.86 1.90 -16.10
CA GLU A 100 15.99 3.26 -16.65
C GLU A 100 14.69 3.77 -17.28
N THR A 101 13.93 2.89 -17.95
CA THR A 101 12.66 3.23 -18.59
C THR A 101 11.55 3.59 -17.61
N SER A 102 11.72 3.30 -16.32
CA SER A 102 10.74 3.71 -15.29
C SER A 102 10.92 5.18 -14.91
N PHE A 103 12.08 5.79 -15.12
CA PHE A 103 12.35 7.16 -14.69
C PHE A 103 11.82 8.18 -15.67
N LEU A 104 11.15 9.21 -15.15
CA LEU A 104 10.79 10.39 -15.92
C LEU A 104 12.02 11.29 -16.06
N GLN A 105 12.45 11.50 -17.31
CA GLN A 105 13.64 12.31 -17.62
C GLN A 105 13.33 13.79 -17.90
N ASN A 106 12.05 14.17 -17.88
CA ASN A 106 11.60 15.51 -18.25
C ASN A 106 11.16 16.29 -17.00
N ASP A 107 12.02 17.21 -16.56
CA ASP A 107 11.81 18.01 -15.35
C ASP A 107 10.56 18.90 -15.44
N ASP A 108 10.31 19.52 -16.60
CA ASP A 108 9.11 20.35 -16.81
C ASP A 108 7.83 19.51 -16.66
N LEU A 109 7.84 18.28 -17.20
CA LEU A 109 6.72 17.37 -17.08
C LEU A 109 6.57 16.85 -15.64
N GLN A 110 7.69 16.64 -14.94
CA GLN A 110 7.70 16.27 -13.53
C GLN A 110 7.04 17.35 -12.67
N GLU A 111 7.41 18.62 -12.89
CA GLU A 111 6.81 19.76 -12.19
C GLU A 111 5.31 19.86 -12.47
N LYS A 112 4.90 19.69 -13.74
CA LYS A 112 3.47 19.65 -14.10
C LYS A 112 2.71 18.53 -13.40
N PHE A 113 3.31 17.33 -13.28
CA PHE A 113 2.72 16.24 -12.51
C PHE A 113 2.57 16.60 -11.04
N LEU A 114 3.62 17.13 -10.41
CA LEU A 114 3.58 17.51 -9.00
C LEU A 114 2.55 18.59 -8.73
N THR A 115 2.45 19.58 -9.60
CA THR A 115 1.47 20.66 -9.48
C THR A 115 0.04 20.15 -9.70
N THR A 116 -0.18 19.36 -10.74
CA THR A 116 -1.51 18.81 -11.07
C THR A 116 -1.98 17.84 -9.98
N PHE A 117 -1.16 16.86 -9.60
CA PHE A 117 -1.51 15.93 -8.51
C PHE A 117 -1.54 16.63 -7.16
N GLY A 118 -0.68 17.61 -6.91
CA GLY A 118 -0.66 18.37 -5.66
C GLY A 118 -1.96 19.14 -5.43
N TYR A 119 -2.51 19.76 -6.48
CA TYR A 119 -3.76 20.51 -6.38
C TYR A 119 -4.92 19.64 -5.89
N PHE A 120 -5.12 18.47 -6.51
CA PHE A 120 -6.20 17.56 -6.09
C PHE A 120 -5.92 16.89 -4.75
N TRP A 121 -4.65 16.75 -4.35
CA TRP A 121 -4.30 16.31 -3.00
C TRP A 121 -4.70 17.34 -1.95
N HIS A 122 -4.35 18.61 -2.14
CA HIS A 122 -4.70 19.69 -1.21
C HIS A 122 -6.21 19.86 -1.11
N LEU A 123 -6.91 19.80 -2.24
CA LEU A 123 -8.38 19.81 -2.28
C LEU A 123 -8.97 18.66 -1.45
N LEU A 124 -8.46 17.44 -1.64
CA LEU A 124 -8.89 16.26 -0.88
C LEU A 124 -8.66 16.42 0.62
N VAL A 125 -7.49 16.95 1.01
CA VAL A 125 -7.12 17.17 2.41
C VAL A 125 -8.02 18.20 3.06
N GLU A 126 -8.30 19.32 2.39
CA GLU A 126 -9.19 20.36 2.92
C GLU A 126 -10.63 19.87 3.08
N ILE A 127 -11.19 19.20 2.06
CA ILE A 127 -12.52 18.58 2.16
C ILE A 127 -12.56 17.58 3.32
N SER A 128 -11.56 16.71 3.42
CA SER A 128 -11.48 15.70 4.49
C SER A 128 -11.42 16.33 5.88
N LYS A 129 -10.66 17.41 6.06
CA LYS A 129 -10.58 18.15 7.33
C LYS A 129 -11.93 18.76 7.69
N CYS A 130 -12.60 19.39 6.72
CA CYS A 130 -13.90 20.00 6.92
C CYS A 130 -14.96 18.97 7.32
N ILE A 131 -15.07 17.82 6.64
CA ILE A 131 -16.05 16.79 7.00
C ILE A 131 -15.78 16.20 8.39
N ARG A 132 -14.51 16.04 8.78
CA ARG A 132 -14.13 15.38 10.04
C ARG A 132 -14.26 16.25 11.30
N THR A 133 -14.33 17.57 11.17
CA THR A 133 -14.10 18.47 12.32
C THR A 133 -15.30 18.67 13.23
N GLN A 134 -16.53 18.32 12.82
CA GLN A 134 -17.73 18.48 13.66
C GLN A 134 -18.79 17.42 13.33
N SER A 135 -19.53 16.98 14.36
CA SER A 135 -20.69 16.11 14.23
C SER A 135 -21.94 16.92 13.86
N SER A 136 -21.86 17.80 12.86
CA SER A 136 -23.05 18.52 12.41
C SER A 136 -24.00 17.52 11.75
N GLU A 137 -25.31 17.68 11.95
CA GLU A 137 -26.30 16.91 11.18
C GLU A 137 -26.29 17.29 9.68
N ASP A 138 -25.63 18.41 9.31
CA ASP A 138 -25.55 18.95 7.96
C ASP A 138 -24.10 19.22 7.53
N VAL A 139 -23.48 18.18 6.97
CA VAL A 139 -22.10 18.18 6.46
C VAL A 139 -21.95 19.13 5.28
N LEU A 140 -23.00 19.31 4.48
CA LEU A 140 -22.97 20.18 3.32
C LEU A 140 -22.85 21.65 3.73
N GLU A 141 -23.69 22.08 4.68
CA GLU A 141 -23.61 23.44 5.22
C GLU A 141 -22.27 23.70 5.94
N GLN A 142 -21.74 22.68 6.62
CA GLN A 142 -20.41 22.77 7.22
C GLN A 142 -19.32 22.99 6.16
N LEU A 143 -19.32 22.24 5.05
CA LEU A 143 -18.36 22.46 3.97
C LEU A 143 -18.50 23.86 3.37
N ARG A 144 -19.74 24.31 3.11
CA ARG A 144 -20.01 25.67 2.60
C ARG A 144 -19.53 26.79 3.52
N THR A 145 -19.62 26.60 4.82
CA THR A 145 -19.22 27.63 5.79
C THR A 145 -17.72 27.61 6.10
N THR A 146 -17.07 26.44 6.03
CA THR A 146 -15.67 26.28 6.45
C THR A 146 -14.68 26.31 5.29
N MET A 147 -15.06 25.85 4.09
CA MET A 147 -14.18 25.90 2.93
C MET A 147 -14.12 27.31 2.36
N THR A 148 -12.91 27.84 2.25
CA THR A 148 -12.66 29.16 1.66
C THR A 148 -12.10 29.10 0.24
N CYS A 149 -11.59 27.93 -0.17
CA CYS A 149 -10.98 27.72 -1.49
C CYS A 149 -11.99 27.37 -2.60
N ILE A 150 -13.26 27.13 -2.27
CA ILE A 150 -14.34 26.85 -3.22
C ILE A 150 -15.54 27.73 -2.87
N PRO A 151 -16.18 28.40 -3.85
CA PRO A 151 -17.44 29.11 -3.62
C PRO A 151 -18.53 28.19 -3.05
N GLN A 152 -19.42 28.72 -2.22
CA GLN A 152 -20.43 27.91 -1.51
C GLN A 152 -21.41 27.24 -2.48
N GLU A 153 -21.76 27.94 -3.55
CA GLU A 153 -22.61 27.47 -4.65
C GLU A 153 -21.96 26.34 -5.45
N ASP A 154 -20.63 26.24 -5.42
CA ASP A 154 -19.85 25.23 -6.13
C ASP A 154 -19.63 23.97 -5.28
N ILE A 155 -20.10 23.95 -4.02
CA ILE A 155 -20.19 22.76 -3.18
C ILE A 155 -21.59 22.17 -3.36
N ILE A 156 -21.69 21.17 -4.23
CA ILE A 156 -22.96 20.65 -4.75
C ILE A 156 -23.60 19.69 -3.77
N TYR A 157 -22.82 18.74 -3.26
CA TYR A 157 -23.31 17.67 -2.39
C TYR A 157 -22.20 17.18 -1.46
N ALA A 158 -22.58 16.70 -0.29
CA ALA A 158 -21.65 16.09 0.65
C ALA A 158 -22.33 14.99 1.47
N HIS A 159 -21.53 14.02 1.88
CA HIS A 159 -21.95 12.89 2.69
C HIS A 159 -20.93 12.62 3.80
N SER A 160 -21.42 12.37 5.01
CA SER A 160 -20.64 11.77 6.11
C SER A 160 -21.34 10.50 6.57
N THR A 161 -20.56 9.45 6.86
CA THR A 161 -21.09 8.16 7.30
C THR A 161 -21.41 8.15 8.79
N ASP A 162 -22.65 7.76 9.13
CA ASP A 162 -23.04 7.41 10.52
C ASP A 162 -23.45 5.93 10.71
N GLN A 163 -23.39 5.12 9.65
CA GLN A 163 -23.98 3.77 9.61
C GLN A 163 -23.05 2.67 10.15
N GLN A 164 -23.65 1.64 10.79
CA GLN A 164 -22.94 0.56 11.51
C GLN A 164 -22.77 -0.74 10.71
N HIS A 165 -23.43 -0.90 9.56
CA HIS A 165 -23.45 -2.15 8.78
C HIS A 165 -22.59 -2.08 7.51
N LEU A 166 -21.94 -3.19 7.17
CA LEU A 166 -21.05 -3.27 6.00
C LEU A 166 -21.79 -3.05 4.68
N GLY A 167 -23.01 -3.58 4.53
CA GLY A 167 -23.80 -3.44 3.30
C GLY A 167 -24.20 -2.00 2.99
N ASP A 168 -24.33 -1.18 4.03
CA ASP A 168 -24.69 0.24 3.94
C ASP A 168 -23.45 1.16 4.03
N HIS A 169 -22.24 0.58 3.97
CA HIS A 169 -21.02 1.35 4.08
C HIS A 169 -20.87 2.30 2.89
N CYS A 170 -20.74 3.59 3.17
CA CYS A 170 -20.56 4.63 2.18
C CYS A 170 -19.59 5.64 2.78
N PRO A 171 -18.32 5.70 2.34
CA PRO A 171 -17.32 6.61 2.91
C PRO A 171 -17.76 8.07 2.89
N ASP A 172 -17.11 8.92 3.69
CA ASP A 172 -17.28 10.36 3.58
C ASP A 172 -16.87 10.84 2.17
N PHE A 173 -17.68 11.69 1.54
CA PHE A 173 -17.34 12.25 0.22
C PHE A 173 -17.99 13.62 0.00
N ALA A 174 -17.46 14.36 -0.97
CA ALA A 174 -18.05 15.60 -1.44
C ALA A 174 -18.00 15.70 -2.97
N LEU A 175 -19.01 16.35 -3.54
CA LEU A 175 -19.10 16.70 -4.95
C LEU A 175 -18.97 18.23 -5.07
N THR A 176 -17.95 18.67 -5.79
CA THR A 176 -17.65 20.09 -5.99
C THR A 176 -17.50 20.43 -7.47
N LEU A 177 -17.71 21.68 -7.82
CA LEU A 177 -17.56 22.22 -9.16
C LEU A 177 -16.28 23.06 -9.23
N GLN A 178 -15.35 22.70 -10.11
CA GLN A 178 -14.13 23.48 -10.37
C GLN A 178 -14.28 24.18 -11.71
N ARG A 179 -14.61 25.48 -11.68
CA ARG A 179 -14.97 26.24 -12.89
C ARG A 179 -13.78 26.48 -13.80
N ASP A 180 -12.62 26.77 -13.23
CA ASP A 180 -11.40 27.08 -13.99
C ASP A 180 -10.96 25.88 -14.85
N GLN A 181 -10.97 24.68 -14.27
CA GLN A 181 -10.60 23.44 -14.96
C GLN A 181 -11.78 22.79 -15.71
N LYS A 182 -12.99 23.35 -15.58
CA LYS A 182 -14.25 22.78 -16.08
C LYS A 182 -14.47 21.33 -15.62
N LEU A 183 -14.36 21.10 -14.31
CA LEU A 183 -14.53 19.79 -13.71
C LEU A 183 -15.70 19.72 -12.75
N VAL A 184 -16.40 18.59 -12.77
CA VAL A 184 -17.22 18.10 -11.66
C VAL A 184 -16.34 17.12 -10.87
N VAL A 185 -15.94 17.49 -9.66
CA VAL A 185 -14.97 16.76 -8.84
C VAL A 185 -15.66 15.99 -7.73
N LEU A 186 -15.56 14.67 -7.77
CA LEU A 186 -15.98 13.77 -6.69
C LEU A 186 -14.77 13.41 -5.82
N THR A 187 -14.74 13.93 -4.60
CA THR A 187 -13.69 13.65 -3.61
C THR A 187 -14.17 12.60 -2.62
N ILE A 188 -13.53 11.43 -2.60
CA ILE A 188 -13.85 10.31 -1.71
C ILE A 188 -12.79 10.23 -0.62
N CYS A 189 -13.19 10.45 0.62
CA CYS A 189 -12.29 10.42 1.76
C CYS A 189 -11.92 8.98 2.13
N GLY A 190 -10.66 8.76 2.50
CA GLY A 190 -10.20 7.49 3.08
C GLY A 190 -10.53 7.36 4.57
N THR A 191 -10.06 6.25 5.15
CA THR A 191 -10.18 5.89 6.57
C THR A 191 -9.88 7.05 7.52
N ARG A 192 -10.73 7.23 8.54
CA ARG A 192 -10.55 8.27 9.57
C ARG A 192 -9.42 7.90 10.52
N MET A 193 -8.18 8.31 10.22
CA MET A 193 -7.00 7.87 11.00
C MET A 193 -6.79 8.59 12.36
N ILE A 194 -7.44 9.74 12.62
CA ILE A 194 -7.23 10.57 13.82
C ILE A 194 -8.61 10.96 14.40
N PRO A 195 -8.83 10.86 15.73
CA PRO A 195 -7.86 10.56 16.79
C PRO A 195 -7.50 9.07 16.96
N ALA A 196 -8.19 8.18 16.25
CA ALA A 196 -7.79 6.79 16.03
C ALA A 196 -8.51 6.27 14.78
N PRO A 197 -7.93 5.34 13.99
CA PRO A 197 -8.65 4.64 12.93
C PRO A 197 -9.93 4.04 13.51
N GLU A 198 -11.08 4.43 12.97
CA GLU A 198 -12.32 3.75 13.32
C GLU A 198 -12.16 2.28 12.90
N MET A 199 -12.34 1.36 13.86
CA MET A 199 -12.10 -0.08 13.65
C MET A 199 -12.85 -0.62 12.42
N LYS A 200 -13.96 0.00 12.02
CA LYS A 200 -14.76 -0.33 10.83
C LYS A 200 -14.01 -0.14 9.51
N ASP A 201 -13.23 0.93 9.38
CA ASP A 201 -12.48 1.24 8.17
C ASP A 201 -11.29 0.27 8.02
N VAL A 202 -10.63 -0.03 9.16
CA VAL A 202 -9.63 -1.09 9.25
C VAL A 202 -10.25 -2.46 8.94
N PHE A 203 -11.49 -2.72 9.38
CA PHE A 203 -12.19 -3.96 9.07
C PHE A 203 -12.55 -4.06 7.59
N MET A 204 -12.85 -2.97 6.89
CA MET A 204 -13.02 -2.98 5.44
C MET A 204 -11.72 -3.32 4.73
N ASP A 205 -10.61 -2.69 5.13
CA ASP A 205 -9.27 -3.00 4.58
C ASP A 205 -8.85 -4.46 4.84
N LEU A 206 -9.40 -5.08 5.90
CA LEU A 206 -9.16 -6.47 6.29
C LEU A 206 -10.20 -7.46 5.74
N TYR A 207 -11.37 -7.00 5.29
CA TYR A 207 -12.43 -7.84 4.71
C TYR A 207 -12.16 -8.03 3.23
N ALA A 208 -11.04 -8.69 2.98
CA ALA A 208 -10.40 -8.73 1.68
C ALA A 208 -10.85 -9.91 0.81
N ASP A 209 -12.12 -10.29 0.99
CA ASP A 209 -12.86 -11.14 0.06
C ASP A 209 -13.18 -10.32 -1.21
N THR A 210 -13.43 -11.03 -2.31
CA THR A 210 -13.75 -10.43 -3.60
C THR A 210 -15.20 -10.68 -3.97
N GLU A 211 -15.81 -9.78 -4.73
CA GLU A 211 -17.14 -9.99 -5.29
C GLU A 211 -17.19 -9.63 -6.78
N PRO A 212 -18.16 -10.16 -7.54
CA PRO A 212 -18.37 -9.78 -8.93
C PRO A 212 -18.57 -8.27 -9.09
N PHE A 213 -17.80 -7.69 -10.01
CA PHE A 213 -17.83 -6.26 -10.32
C PHE A 213 -17.49 -6.07 -11.79
N LEU A 214 -18.39 -5.43 -12.56
CA LEU A 214 -18.28 -5.28 -14.01
C LEU A 214 -17.96 -6.62 -14.70
N HIS A 215 -16.82 -6.71 -15.38
CA HIS A 215 -16.34 -7.86 -16.14
C HIS A 215 -15.27 -8.66 -15.38
N GLY A 216 -15.32 -8.63 -14.05
CA GLY A 216 -14.38 -9.33 -13.20
C GLY A 216 -14.78 -9.30 -11.73
N HIS A 217 -13.79 -9.16 -10.87
CA HIS A 217 -13.92 -9.22 -9.42
C HIS A 217 -13.23 -8.02 -8.76
N ALA A 218 -13.88 -7.42 -7.77
CA ALA A 218 -13.32 -6.31 -7.01
C ALA A 218 -13.25 -6.65 -5.52
N HIS A 219 -12.42 -5.89 -4.78
CA HIS A 219 -12.41 -5.94 -3.32
C HIS A 219 -13.82 -5.63 -2.78
N ARG A 220 -14.42 -6.58 -2.05
CA ARG A 220 -15.84 -6.53 -1.66
C ARG A 220 -16.23 -5.25 -0.90
N GLY A 221 -15.48 -4.87 0.13
CA GLY A 221 -15.77 -3.64 0.88
C GLY A 221 -15.75 -2.37 0.01
N MET A 222 -14.84 -2.31 -0.98
CA MET A 222 -14.70 -1.16 -1.87
C MET A 222 -15.76 -1.16 -2.97
N ALA A 223 -16.16 -2.33 -3.46
CA ALA A 223 -17.25 -2.46 -4.42
C ALA A 223 -18.61 -2.07 -3.80
N ILE A 224 -18.87 -2.45 -2.55
CA ILE A 224 -20.04 -1.95 -1.80
C ILE A 224 -19.98 -0.42 -1.68
N GLY A 225 -18.84 0.13 -1.22
CA GLY A 225 -18.65 1.57 -1.12
C GLY A 225 -18.87 2.30 -2.45
N CYS A 226 -18.37 1.75 -3.55
CA CYS A 226 -18.57 2.27 -4.90
C CYS A 226 -20.06 2.35 -5.26
N ARG A 227 -20.81 1.24 -5.11
CA ARG A 227 -22.26 1.21 -5.44
C ARG A 227 -23.03 2.25 -4.62
N ASN A 228 -22.74 2.34 -3.32
CA ASN A 228 -23.42 3.26 -2.41
C ASN A 228 -23.09 4.73 -2.72
N ILE A 229 -21.85 5.05 -3.09
CA ILE A 229 -21.48 6.41 -3.54
C ILE A 229 -22.17 6.74 -4.86
N VAL A 230 -22.10 5.84 -5.85
CA VAL A 230 -22.69 6.04 -7.19
C VAL A 230 -24.19 6.31 -7.08
N GLU A 231 -24.92 5.50 -6.32
CA GLU A 231 -26.36 5.69 -6.11
C GLU A 231 -26.70 7.09 -5.57
N LYS A 232 -25.90 7.59 -4.61
CA LYS A 232 -26.12 8.89 -3.98
C LYS A 232 -25.73 10.06 -4.88
N VAL A 233 -24.61 9.95 -5.59
CA VAL A 233 -23.98 11.10 -6.26
C VAL A 233 -24.38 11.25 -7.72
N LEU A 234 -24.76 10.16 -8.39
CA LEU A 234 -25.04 10.17 -9.83
C LEU A 234 -26.14 11.18 -10.22
N PRO A 235 -27.27 11.33 -9.50
CA PRO A 235 -28.27 12.33 -9.84
C PRO A 235 -27.73 13.77 -9.82
N PHE A 236 -26.86 14.09 -8.85
CA PHE A 236 -26.24 15.40 -8.73
C PHE A 236 -25.23 15.64 -9.86
N ILE A 237 -24.41 14.64 -10.20
CA ILE A 237 -23.49 14.72 -11.34
C ILE A 237 -24.24 15.02 -12.63
N LEU A 238 -25.34 14.31 -12.90
CA LEU A 238 -26.12 14.50 -14.12
C LEU A 238 -26.72 15.91 -14.21
N SER A 239 -27.32 16.39 -13.11
CA SER A 239 -27.86 17.77 -13.04
C SER A 239 -26.75 18.82 -13.26
N THR A 240 -25.59 18.64 -12.61
CA THR A 240 -24.48 19.57 -12.74
C THR A 240 -23.90 19.59 -14.16
N LEU A 241 -23.81 18.43 -14.84
CA LEU A 241 -23.34 18.36 -16.22
C LEU A 241 -24.34 18.94 -17.23
N GLU A 242 -25.64 18.83 -16.96
CA GLU A 242 -26.69 19.46 -17.77
C GLU A 242 -26.57 21.00 -17.71
N GLU A 243 -26.33 21.54 -16.51
CA GLU A 243 -26.13 22.97 -16.28
C GLU A 243 -24.77 23.48 -16.77
N ASN A 244 -23.77 22.61 -16.89
CA ASN A 244 -22.40 22.96 -17.27
C ASN A 244 -21.90 22.08 -18.46
N PRO A 245 -22.45 22.27 -19.68
CA PRO A 245 -22.05 21.47 -20.83
C PRO A 245 -20.55 21.56 -21.14
N GLY A 246 -19.95 20.40 -21.42
CA GLY A 246 -18.53 20.28 -21.76
C GLY A 246 -17.58 20.14 -20.57
N TYR A 247 -18.11 20.06 -19.35
CA TYR A 247 -17.30 19.73 -18.17
C TYR A 247 -16.90 18.24 -18.15
N GLU A 248 -15.73 17.94 -17.60
CA GLU A 248 -15.27 16.56 -17.34
C GLU A 248 -15.63 16.11 -15.92
N ILE A 249 -15.63 14.81 -15.67
CA ILE A 249 -15.73 14.23 -14.32
C ILE A 249 -14.32 13.88 -13.83
N MET A 250 -13.97 14.36 -12.64
CA MET A 250 -12.75 13.96 -11.94
C MET A 250 -13.14 13.26 -10.64
N VAL A 251 -12.59 12.07 -10.41
CA VAL A 251 -12.73 11.35 -9.14
C VAL A 251 -11.38 11.38 -8.42
N THR A 252 -11.36 11.71 -7.15
CA THR A 252 -10.13 11.70 -6.35
C THR A 252 -10.35 11.03 -5.02
N GLY A 253 -9.32 10.37 -4.51
CA GLY A 253 -9.40 9.64 -3.25
C GLY A 253 -8.03 9.21 -2.73
N TYR A 254 -7.95 8.95 -1.43
CA TYR A 254 -6.73 8.54 -0.73
C TYR A 254 -6.94 7.22 0.03
N SER A 255 -5.93 6.34 0.01
CA SER A 255 -5.94 5.05 0.71
C SER A 255 -7.16 4.20 0.31
N LEU A 256 -7.98 3.75 1.27
CA LEU A 256 -9.27 3.10 0.99
C LEU A 256 -10.16 3.90 0.02
N GLY A 257 -10.26 5.22 0.22
CA GLY A 257 -11.02 6.11 -0.65
C GLY A 257 -10.48 6.12 -2.08
N ALA A 258 -9.17 5.98 -2.25
CA ALA A 258 -8.53 5.87 -3.57
C ALA A 258 -8.95 4.59 -4.29
N GLY A 259 -9.04 3.47 -3.57
CA GLY A 259 -9.50 2.20 -4.13
C GLY A 259 -10.94 2.29 -4.62
N ILE A 260 -11.80 2.93 -3.83
CA ILE A 260 -13.20 3.19 -4.20
C ILE A 260 -13.27 4.16 -5.39
N SER A 261 -12.45 5.21 -5.44
CA SER A 261 -12.36 6.13 -6.58
C SER A 261 -12.03 5.43 -7.89
N GLN A 262 -11.16 4.41 -7.87
CA GLN A 262 -10.86 3.60 -9.06
C GLN A 262 -12.12 2.85 -9.53
N LEU A 263 -12.81 2.17 -8.62
CA LEU A 263 -14.03 1.42 -8.95
C LEU A 263 -15.18 2.33 -9.41
N VAL A 264 -15.37 3.49 -8.79
CA VAL A 264 -16.35 4.51 -9.22
C VAL A 264 -16.05 5.01 -10.63
N THR A 265 -14.76 5.24 -10.93
CA THR A 265 -14.33 5.67 -12.26
C THR A 265 -14.59 4.60 -13.31
N MET A 266 -14.36 3.32 -12.99
CA MET A 266 -14.69 2.19 -13.86
C MET A 266 -16.20 2.08 -14.08
N GLU A 267 -17.02 2.21 -13.03
CA GLU A 267 -18.49 2.20 -13.13
C GLU A 267 -19.01 3.35 -14.01
N PHE A 268 -18.45 4.56 -13.88
CA PHE A 268 -18.81 5.69 -14.74
C PHE A 268 -18.33 5.53 -16.20
N SER A 269 -17.24 4.81 -16.42
CA SER A 269 -16.61 4.67 -17.74
C SER A 269 -17.18 3.51 -18.56
N GLU A 270 -17.51 2.40 -17.89
CA GLU A 270 -17.81 1.11 -18.53
C GLU A 270 -19.07 0.44 -17.96
N GLY A 271 -19.54 0.87 -16.78
CA GLY A 271 -20.69 0.30 -16.09
C GLY A 271 -22.04 0.80 -16.59
N GLU A 272 -23.08 0.53 -15.81
CA GLU A 272 -24.45 0.96 -16.13
C GLU A 272 -24.58 2.49 -16.09
N SER A 273 -23.84 3.12 -15.18
CA SER A 273 -23.80 4.58 -15.03
C SER A 273 -23.32 5.29 -16.29
N ARG A 274 -22.45 4.65 -17.10
CA ARG A 274 -21.99 5.20 -18.38
C ARG A 274 -23.14 5.48 -19.35
N LYS A 275 -24.23 4.69 -19.29
CA LYS A 275 -25.37 4.81 -20.22
C LYS A 275 -26.17 6.11 -20.03
N VAL A 276 -26.11 6.69 -18.84
CA VAL A 276 -26.84 7.92 -18.49
C VAL A 276 -25.95 9.16 -18.44
N ILE A 277 -24.63 8.99 -18.25
CA ILE A 277 -23.67 10.09 -18.38
C ILE A 277 -23.63 10.58 -19.83
N PRO A 278 -23.66 11.90 -20.09
CA PRO A 278 -23.62 12.44 -21.45
C PRO A 278 -22.46 11.87 -22.29
N SER A 279 -22.78 11.49 -23.53
CA SER A 279 -21.79 10.93 -24.44
C SER A 279 -20.68 11.94 -24.72
N GLY A 280 -19.43 11.47 -24.70
CA GLY A 280 -18.24 12.31 -24.86
C GLY A 280 -17.73 12.95 -23.56
N THR A 281 -18.46 12.87 -22.44
CA THR A 281 -17.92 13.29 -21.13
C THR A 281 -16.69 12.45 -20.80
N ILE A 282 -15.58 13.13 -20.55
CA ILE A 282 -14.32 12.54 -20.13
C ILE A 282 -14.38 12.30 -18.63
N ILE A 283 -13.86 11.15 -18.20
CA ILE A 283 -13.83 10.73 -16.80
C ILE A 283 -12.37 10.40 -16.44
N ARG A 284 -11.88 10.93 -15.32
CA ARG A 284 -10.51 10.72 -14.82
C ARG A 284 -10.51 10.34 -13.34
N CYS A 285 -9.51 9.57 -12.90
CA CYS A 285 -9.18 9.41 -11.47
C CYS A 285 -7.76 9.81 -11.17
N PHE A 286 -7.58 10.62 -10.13
CA PHE A 286 -6.30 10.75 -9.42
C PHE A 286 -6.45 10.14 -8.04
N CYS A 287 -5.72 9.07 -7.79
CA CYS A 287 -5.93 8.26 -6.60
C CYS A 287 -4.57 8.14 -5.84
N TYR A 288 -4.53 8.34 -4.52
CA TYR A 288 -3.28 8.44 -3.75
C TYR A 288 -3.12 7.26 -2.78
N GLY A 289 -1.96 6.59 -2.77
CA GLY A 289 -1.69 5.47 -1.87
C GLY A 289 -2.68 4.31 -2.02
N THR A 290 -3.06 4.01 -3.26
CA THR A 290 -4.15 3.06 -3.55
C THR A 290 -3.68 1.63 -3.37
N PRO A 291 -4.47 0.72 -2.74
CA PRO A 291 -4.21 -0.72 -2.80
C PRO A 291 -4.67 -1.34 -4.14
N PRO A 292 -4.26 -2.59 -4.46
CA PRO A 292 -4.85 -3.33 -5.57
C PRO A 292 -6.34 -3.61 -5.31
N VAL A 293 -7.21 -3.38 -6.30
CA VAL A 293 -8.68 -3.38 -6.08
C VAL A 293 -9.49 -4.22 -7.04
N PHE A 294 -8.94 -4.60 -8.21
CA PHE A 294 -9.71 -5.22 -9.27
C PHE A 294 -8.93 -6.33 -9.97
N TYR A 295 -9.62 -7.39 -10.36
CA TYR A 295 -9.16 -8.47 -11.21
C TYR A 295 -10.14 -8.63 -12.37
N SER A 296 -9.64 -8.71 -13.61
CA SER A 296 -10.48 -8.89 -14.80
C SER A 296 -10.56 -10.37 -15.18
N ASP A 297 -11.77 -10.86 -15.49
CA ASP A 297 -11.95 -12.23 -15.98
C ASP A 297 -11.66 -12.32 -17.50
N GLU A 298 -11.58 -11.18 -18.19
CA GLU A 298 -11.48 -11.10 -19.65
C GLU A 298 -10.09 -10.71 -20.15
N VAL A 299 -9.40 -9.83 -19.43
CA VAL A 299 -8.15 -9.22 -19.87
C VAL A 299 -7.09 -9.32 -18.77
N GLN A 300 -6.01 -10.04 -19.06
CA GLN A 300 -4.84 -10.06 -18.18
C GLN A 300 -4.21 -8.66 -18.09
N ASP A 301 -3.82 -8.24 -16.87
CA ASP A 301 -3.23 -6.93 -16.60
C ASP A 301 -4.12 -5.75 -17.04
N TYR A 302 -5.44 -5.89 -16.86
CA TYR A 302 -6.42 -4.87 -17.25
C TYR A 302 -6.10 -3.48 -16.66
N LYS A 303 -6.22 -2.45 -17.50
CA LYS A 303 -6.04 -1.05 -17.13
C LYS A 303 -7.24 -0.22 -17.58
N CYS A 304 -7.88 0.45 -16.63
CA CYS A 304 -8.89 1.45 -16.92
C CYS A 304 -8.19 2.71 -17.47
N PRO A 305 -8.56 3.18 -18.68
CA PRO A 305 -8.06 4.43 -19.20
C PRO A 305 -8.33 5.59 -18.23
N ASN A 306 -7.41 6.54 -18.16
CA ASN A 306 -7.53 7.74 -17.31
C ASN A 306 -7.59 7.52 -15.79
N VAL A 307 -7.19 6.36 -15.29
CA VAL A 307 -6.98 6.13 -13.86
C VAL A 307 -5.48 6.20 -13.56
N TYR A 308 -5.10 7.16 -12.71
CA TYR A 308 -3.71 7.43 -12.36
C TYR A 308 -3.55 7.30 -10.83
N SER A 309 -2.67 6.41 -10.39
CA SER A 309 -2.37 6.23 -8.97
C SER A 309 -1.04 6.87 -8.61
N VAL A 310 -1.03 7.72 -7.59
CA VAL A 310 0.13 8.42 -7.06
C VAL A 310 0.57 7.75 -5.77
N THR A 311 1.86 7.47 -5.68
CA THR A 311 2.49 6.78 -4.55
C THR A 311 3.67 7.60 -4.05
N PHE A 312 3.72 7.83 -2.74
CA PHE A 312 4.85 8.50 -2.12
C PHE A 312 5.90 7.50 -1.62
N ASN A 313 7.17 7.73 -1.99
CA ASN A 313 8.33 6.97 -1.54
C ASN A 313 8.11 5.44 -1.56
N ASN A 314 8.05 4.82 -0.38
CA ASN A 314 7.94 3.38 -0.19
C ASN A 314 6.57 2.96 0.36
N ASP A 315 5.52 3.77 0.18
CA ASP A 315 4.16 3.46 0.61
C ASP A 315 3.81 1.98 0.33
N GLY A 316 3.56 1.25 1.41
CA GLY A 316 3.38 -0.20 1.37
C GLY A 316 2.00 -0.65 0.90
N LEU A 317 0.98 0.23 0.97
CA LEU A 317 -0.40 -0.16 0.65
C LEU A 317 -0.59 -0.50 -0.81
N ILE A 318 0.25 0.03 -1.70
CA ILE A 318 0.26 -0.34 -3.13
C ILE A 318 0.45 -1.84 -3.38
N SER A 319 0.94 -2.58 -2.38
CA SER A 319 1.12 -4.02 -2.44
C SER A 319 0.29 -4.79 -1.42
N ALA A 320 -0.57 -4.10 -0.66
CA ALA A 320 -1.38 -4.69 0.37
C ALA A 320 -2.68 -5.25 -0.22
N SER A 321 -2.68 -6.56 -0.49
CA SER A 321 -3.86 -7.35 -0.81
C SER A 321 -3.94 -8.56 0.12
N LEU A 322 -5.12 -9.20 0.24
CA LEU A 322 -5.26 -10.42 1.05
C LEU A 322 -4.26 -11.49 0.63
N THR A 323 -4.16 -11.72 -0.68
CA THR A 323 -3.28 -12.70 -1.30
C THR A 323 -1.83 -12.44 -0.90
N ASN A 324 -1.39 -11.19 -0.91
CA ASN A 324 -0.03 -10.80 -0.54
C ASN A 324 0.26 -10.93 0.95
N VAL A 325 -0.70 -10.58 1.79
CA VAL A 325 -0.58 -10.74 3.24
C VAL A 325 -0.53 -12.24 3.60
N LEU A 326 -1.38 -13.07 2.99
CA LEU A 326 -1.36 -14.52 3.19
C LEU A 326 -0.06 -15.14 2.66
N LYS A 327 0.42 -14.70 1.49
CA LYS A 327 1.70 -15.12 0.93
C LYS A 327 2.84 -14.80 1.90
N LEU A 328 2.86 -13.61 2.51
CA LEU A 328 3.84 -13.26 3.53
C LEU A 328 3.78 -14.23 4.73
N PHE A 329 2.58 -14.56 5.23
CA PHE A 329 2.44 -15.55 6.31
C PHE A 329 2.94 -16.94 5.91
N MET A 330 2.72 -17.35 4.66
CA MET A 330 3.23 -18.62 4.13
C MET A 330 4.75 -18.60 3.98
N GLN A 331 5.33 -17.48 3.55
CA GLN A 331 6.78 -17.26 3.49
C GLN A 331 7.43 -17.34 4.88
N ILE A 332 6.81 -16.73 5.89
CA ILE A 332 7.25 -16.85 7.29
C ILE A 332 7.28 -18.32 7.71
N LYS A 333 6.23 -19.09 7.42
CA LYS A 333 6.16 -20.53 7.73
C LYS A 333 7.17 -21.37 6.95
N ALA A 334 7.46 -21.01 5.69
CA ALA A 334 8.44 -21.71 4.88
C ALA A 334 9.84 -21.59 5.48
N LEU A 335 10.22 -20.38 5.90
CA LEU A 335 11.49 -20.13 6.59
C LEU A 335 11.55 -20.79 7.98
N GLU A 336 10.43 -20.83 8.72
CA GLU A 336 10.37 -21.56 9.99
C GLU A 336 10.69 -23.06 9.83
N ARG A 337 10.21 -23.70 8.75
CA ARG A 337 10.46 -25.14 8.48
C ARG A 337 11.90 -25.44 8.12
N MET A 338 12.71 -24.44 7.79
CA MET A 338 14.14 -24.64 7.55
C MET A 338 14.92 -24.89 8.86
N HIS A 339 14.32 -24.61 10.02
CA HIS A 339 14.98 -24.77 11.33
C HIS A 339 16.36 -24.09 11.39
N MET A 340 16.51 -22.93 10.74
CA MET A 340 17.77 -22.18 10.76
C MET A 340 18.12 -21.72 12.17
N ARG A 341 19.40 -21.82 12.53
CA ARG A 341 19.86 -21.34 13.83
C ARG A 341 19.79 -19.81 13.85
N ARG A 342 19.45 -19.22 15.00
CA ARG A 342 19.33 -17.76 15.16
C ARG A 342 20.60 -17.02 14.74
N ARG A 343 21.77 -17.57 15.06
CA ARG A 343 23.08 -17.00 14.68
C ARG A 343 23.21 -16.89 13.16
N ASP A 344 22.72 -17.88 12.41
CA ASP A 344 22.80 -17.93 10.95
C ASP A 344 21.82 -16.91 10.37
N MET A 345 20.60 -16.83 10.92
CA MET A 345 19.64 -15.77 10.55
C MET A 345 20.19 -14.36 10.81
N CYS A 346 20.80 -14.12 11.98
CA CYS A 346 21.45 -12.84 12.28
C CYS A 346 22.58 -12.54 11.29
N ARG A 347 23.46 -13.50 11.01
CA ARG A 347 24.54 -13.34 10.02
C ARG A 347 23.99 -12.92 8.65
N LEU A 348 22.95 -13.60 8.19
CA LEU A 348 22.29 -13.27 6.92
C LEU A 348 21.68 -11.85 6.97
N VAL A 349 20.86 -11.53 7.97
CA VAL A 349 20.17 -10.23 8.12
C VAL A 349 21.14 -9.06 8.30
N PHE A 350 22.21 -9.21 9.08
CA PHE A 350 23.11 -8.10 9.41
C PHE A 350 24.33 -8.00 8.49
N SER A 351 24.57 -8.98 7.62
CA SER A 351 25.69 -8.88 6.69
C SER A 351 25.61 -7.66 5.77
N LYS A 352 26.74 -6.98 5.57
CA LYS A 352 26.87 -5.77 4.74
C LYS A 352 26.78 -6.07 3.24
N SER A 353 27.25 -7.23 2.79
CA SER A 353 27.22 -7.59 1.37
C SER A 353 25.82 -7.94 0.88
N ASP A 354 25.34 -7.17 -0.09
CA ASP A 354 24.28 -7.60 -1.00
C ASP A 354 24.79 -8.86 -1.74
N PHE A 355 24.05 -9.96 -1.63
CA PHE A 355 24.44 -11.21 -2.28
C PHE A 355 24.27 -11.07 -3.79
N ASN A 356 25.39 -10.85 -4.48
CA ASN A 356 25.42 -10.75 -5.93
C ASN A 356 25.45 -12.16 -6.55
N ILE A 357 24.31 -12.86 -6.54
CA ILE A 357 24.18 -14.25 -7.05
C ILE A 357 23.93 -14.28 -8.58
N ASN A 358 24.34 -13.25 -9.33
CA ASN A 358 24.36 -13.32 -10.79
C ASN A 358 25.77 -13.73 -11.25
N PRO A 359 26.08 -15.04 -11.39
CA PRO A 359 27.34 -15.47 -11.99
C PRO A 359 27.54 -14.99 -13.43
N LEU A 360 26.49 -14.44 -14.08
CA LEU A 360 26.58 -13.83 -15.41
C LEU A 360 26.97 -12.35 -15.42
N GLU A 361 26.84 -11.60 -14.31
CA GLU A 361 27.19 -10.17 -14.27
C GLU A 361 28.62 -9.90 -13.78
N SER A 362 29.24 -10.86 -13.09
CA SER A 362 30.64 -10.77 -12.67
C SER A 362 31.62 -10.65 -13.85
N PHE A 363 31.21 -11.01 -15.07
CA PHE A 363 32.00 -10.86 -16.30
C PHE A 363 31.88 -9.51 -17.00
N ARG A 364 30.96 -8.61 -16.61
CA ARG A 364 30.74 -7.32 -17.30
C ARG A 364 31.30 -6.10 -16.57
N LYS A 365 31.79 -6.22 -15.33
CA LYS A 365 32.44 -5.11 -14.62
C LYS A 365 33.90 -4.95 -15.06
N SER A 366 34.09 -4.44 -16.27
CA SER A 366 35.39 -3.97 -16.78
C SER A 366 35.17 -2.75 -17.68
N GLY A 367 34.56 -1.69 -17.15
CA GLY A 367 34.46 -0.44 -17.90
C GLY A 367 33.46 0.55 -17.29
N GLY A 368 33.98 1.65 -16.74
CA GLY A 368 33.23 2.88 -16.48
C GLY A 368 32.68 3.02 -15.06
N ASN A 369 33.37 3.85 -14.26
CA ASN A 369 32.93 4.37 -12.98
C ASN A 369 31.73 5.32 -13.15
N GLU A 370 30.66 5.04 -12.41
CA GLU A 370 29.91 5.96 -11.55
C GLU A 370 28.82 5.10 -10.90
N GLN A 371 29.16 4.46 -9.78
CA GLN A 371 28.15 3.89 -8.89
C GLN A 371 27.51 5.06 -8.17
N GLU A 372 26.34 5.50 -8.63
CA GLU A 372 25.42 6.22 -7.76
C GLU A 372 25.13 5.28 -6.58
N GLU A 373 25.71 5.61 -5.42
CA GLU A 373 25.33 5.02 -4.15
C GLU A 373 23.85 5.34 -3.94
N GLU A 374 22.99 4.35 -4.20
CA GLU A 374 21.58 4.45 -3.91
C GLU A 374 21.40 4.77 -2.42
N GLY A 375 21.00 6.01 -2.14
CA GLY A 375 20.61 6.45 -0.80
C GLY A 375 19.32 5.79 -0.30
N ASP A 376 19.19 4.48 -0.36
CA ASP A 376 18.36 3.72 0.60
C ASP A 376 19.15 3.61 1.95
N GLU A 377 19.80 4.71 2.35
CA GLU A 377 20.47 4.86 3.64
C GLU A 377 19.47 5.37 4.68
N ASP A 378 18.62 4.47 5.18
CA ASP A 378 17.98 4.75 6.47
C ASP A 378 18.88 4.40 7.66
N ILE A 379 20.12 3.92 7.43
CA ILE A 379 21.08 3.66 8.51
C ILE A 379 22.52 3.74 8.00
N GLN A 380 23.10 4.94 8.00
CA GLN A 380 24.55 5.06 8.12
C GLN A 380 24.91 4.73 9.58
N THR A 381 25.30 3.48 9.84
CA THR A 381 26.06 3.19 11.05
C THR A 381 27.49 3.67 10.81
N ASN A 382 27.83 4.84 11.34
CA ASN A 382 29.21 5.29 11.51
C ASN A 382 29.92 4.33 12.49
N ALA A 383 30.39 3.21 11.96
CA ALA A 383 31.32 2.33 12.62
C ALA A 383 32.58 2.34 11.75
N ASP A 384 33.50 3.25 12.10
CA ASP A 384 34.89 3.18 11.70
C ASP A 384 35.47 1.89 12.31
N GLU A 385 35.52 0.82 11.51
CA GLU A 385 36.19 -0.43 11.88
C GLU A 385 37.28 -0.67 10.83
N ASP A 386 38.52 -0.70 11.31
CA ASP A 386 39.73 -1.02 10.55
C ASP A 386 39.62 -2.41 9.93
N ASP A 387 39.68 -2.48 8.59
CA ASP A 387 39.65 -3.70 7.80
C ASP A 387 41.01 -4.43 7.89
N ASP A 388 41.17 -5.28 8.90
CA ASP A 388 42.10 -6.40 8.85
C ASP A 388 41.41 -7.56 8.10
N GLU A 389 41.58 -7.61 6.78
CA GLU A 389 41.11 -8.70 5.90
C GLU A 389 41.91 -10.00 6.17
N ASP A 390 41.46 -10.78 7.15
CA ASP A 390 41.98 -12.13 7.40
C ASP A 390 41.54 -13.12 6.29
N GLU A 391 42.50 -13.90 5.76
CA GLU A 391 42.39 -14.95 4.73
C GLU A 391 41.43 -16.13 5.06
N MET A 392 40.58 -16.04 6.08
CA MET A 392 39.52 -17.03 6.38
C MET A 392 38.19 -16.74 5.66
N GLY A 393 38.13 -15.74 4.77
CA GLY A 393 36.90 -15.27 4.13
C GLY A 393 36.18 -16.24 3.18
N ASP A 394 36.89 -17.15 2.52
CA ASP A 394 36.29 -17.93 1.41
C ASP A 394 35.26 -18.95 1.89
N THR A 395 35.54 -19.69 2.96
CA THR A 395 34.62 -20.71 3.48
C THR A 395 33.37 -20.10 4.12
N GLU A 396 33.50 -18.93 4.77
CA GLU A 396 32.35 -18.23 5.35
C GLU A 396 31.45 -17.66 4.24
N ASN A 397 32.03 -17.15 3.15
CA ASN A 397 31.28 -16.66 2.00
C ASN A 397 30.52 -17.77 1.27
N GLU A 398 31.12 -18.95 1.08
CA GLU A 398 30.46 -20.12 0.48
C GLU A 398 29.25 -20.59 1.31
N LEU A 399 29.44 -20.78 2.62
CA LEU A 399 28.35 -21.21 3.52
C LEU A 399 27.19 -20.20 3.51
N LYS A 400 27.52 -18.91 3.49
CA LYS A 400 26.54 -17.83 3.45
C LYS A 400 25.79 -17.81 2.11
N SER A 401 26.46 -18.13 1.01
CA SER A 401 25.84 -18.31 -0.32
C SER A 401 24.85 -19.46 -0.34
N GLU A 402 25.25 -20.61 0.21
CA GLU A 402 24.39 -21.80 0.29
C GLU A 402 23.12 -21.51 1.12
N LEU A 403 23.27 -20.86 2.28
CA LEU A 403 22.13 -20.48 3.12
C LEU A 403 21.17 -19.52 2.41
N TRP A 404 21.67 -18.53 1.67
CA TRP A 404 20.80 -17.65 0.89
C TRP A 404 20.06 -18.38 -0.23
N MET A 405 20.71 -19.33 -0.91
CA MET A 405 20.03 -20.17 -1.90
C MET A 405 18.90 -20.96 -1.27
N GLN A 406 19.12 -21.57 -0.10
CA GLN A 406 18.08 -22.30 0.62
C GLN A 406 16.92 -21.39 1.05
N VAL A 407 17.23 -20.17 1.52
CA VAL A 407 16.21 -19.16 1.88
C VAL A 407 15.37 -18.79 0.65
N ARG A 408 16.00 -18.51 -0.49
CA ARG A 408 15.30 -18.18 -1.74
C ARG A 408 14.43 -19.34 -2.22
N GLU A 409 14.98 -20.54 -2.27
CA GLU A 409 14.25 -21.74 -2.67
C GLU A 409 13.02 -21.98 -1.78
N ALA A 410 13.14 -21.76 -0.47
CA ALA A 410 12.02 -21.88 0.45
C ALA A 410 10.93 -20.83 0.20
N LEU A 411 11.31 -19.60 -0.16
CA LEU A 411 10.36 -18.52 -0.47
C LEU A 411 9.71 -18.69 -1.85
N ASP A 412 10.45 -19.14 -2.85
CA ASP A 412 9.97 -19.35 -4.22
C ASP A 412 8.98 -20.52 -4.30
N LYS A 413 9.13 -21.51 -3.41
CA LYS A 413 8.14 -22.60 -3.24
C LYS A 413 6.80 -22.13 -2.68
N VAL A 414 6.71 -20.92 -2.14
CA VAL A 414 5.45 -20.34 -1.67
C VAL A 414 4.68 -19.78 -2.86
N SER A 415 3.72 -20.55 -3.34
CA SER A 415 2.75 -20.07 -4.31
C SER A 415 1.87 -18.96 -3.72
N HIS A 416 1.22 -18.19 -4.59
CA HIS A 416 0.08 -17.36 -4.21
C HIS A 416 -0.93 -18.26 -3.48
N GLY A 417 -1.42 -17.80 -2.33
CA GLY A 417 -2.14 -18.65 -1.38
C GLY A 417 -3.45 -19.17 -1.93
N GLY A 418 -3.46 -20.39 -2.46
CA GLY A 418 -4.68 -21.11 -2.88
C GLY A 418 -5.48 -20.44 -4.00
N ASP A 419 -6.77 -20.78 -4.09
CA ASP A 419 -7.72 -20.31 -5.10
C ASP A 419 -8.19 -18.84 -4.90
N LEU A 420 -7.41 -18.03 -4.19
CA LEU A 420 -7.77 -16.63 -3.94
C LEU A 420 -7.54 -15.78 -5.18
N ILE A 421 -8.51 -14.93 -5.47
CA ILE A 421 -8.43 -13.99 -6.59
C ILE A 421 -7.33 -12.96 -6.32
N HIS A 422 -6.44 -12.79 -7.29
CA HIS A 422 -5.32 -11.88 -7.21
C HIS A 422 -5.72 -10.50 -7.72
N LEU A 423 -6.05 -9.59 -6.81
CA LEU A 423 -6.39 -8.22 -7.19
C LEU A 423 -5.17 -7.46 -7.72
N GLU A 424 -5.41 -6.67 -8.76
CA GLU A 424 -4.45 -5.86 -9.47
C GLU A 424 -4.79 -4.36 -9.37
N HIS A 425 -3.88 -3.53 -9.87
CA HIS A 425 -4.13 -2.10 -10.06
C HIS A 425 -4.72 -1.85 -11.44
N PRO A 426 -5.96 -1.39 -11.58
CA PRO A 426 -6.51 -0.96 -12.87
C PRO A 426 -5.92 0.39 -13.35
N SER A 427 -4.87 0.92 -12.71
CA SER A 427 -4.32 2.25 -12.94
C SER A 427 -2.90 2.25 -13.52
N LYS A 428 -2.52 3.40 -14.10
CA LYS A 428 -1.10 3.76 -14.33
C LYS A 428 -0.51 4.24 -13.00
N LEU A 429 0.66 3.73 -12.59
CA LEU A 429 1.24 4.01 -11.29
C LEU A 429 2.40 5.01 -11.38
N PHE A 430 2.32 6.09 -10.61
CA PHE A 430 3.34 7.13 -10.47
C PHE A 430 3.93 7.06 -9.07
N ILE A 431 5.23 6.84 -8.98
CA ILE A 431 5.94 6.80 -7.71
C ILE A 431 6.86 8.01 -7.64
N PHE A 432 6.61 8.87 -6.67
CA PHE A 432 7.45 10.03 -6.39
C PHE A 432 8.32 9.75 -5.18
N LYS A 433 9.64 9.85 -5.36
CA LYS A 433 10.58 9.86 -4.25
C LYS A 433 11.01 11.29 -3.97
N ARG A 434 10.87 11.77 -2.74
CA ARG A 434 11.32 13.12 -2.32
C ARG A 434 12.46 12.99 -1.32
N LYS A 435 13.64 13.48 -1.71
CA LYS A 435 14.80 13.67 -0.82
C LYS A 435 15.20 15.14 -0.88
N ASN A 436 16.36 15.46 -1.45
CA ASN A 436 16.75 16.81 -1.82
C ASN A 436 16.05 17.23 -3.12
N ASP A 437 16.02 16.30 -4.08
CA ASP A 437 15.27 16.42 -5.33
C ASP A 437 14.08 15.45 -5.34
N ILE A 438 13.18 15.66 -6.30
CA ILE A 438 12.08 14.75 -6.57
C ILE A 438 12.47 13.86 -7.74
N ILE A 439 12.30 12.55 -7.57
CA ILE A 439 12.47 11.55 -8.62
C ILE A 439 11.10 10.95 -8.89
N THR A 440 10.63 11.06 -10.13
CA THR A 440 9.39 10.42 -10.58
C THR A 440 9.66 9.14 -11.34
N ARG A 441 8.96 8.08 -10.97
CA ARG A 441 8.89 6.82 -11.72
C ARG A 441 7.49 6.53 -12.20
N ILE A 442 7.37 5.99 -13.41
CA ILE A 442 6.11 5.63 -14.04
C ILE A 442 6.13 4.13 -14.35
N PHE A 443 5.15 3.42 -13.82
CA PHE A 443 4.98 1.99 -14.03
C PHE A 443 3.67 1.73 -14.78
N HIS A 444 3.81 1.19 -15.99
CA HIS A 444 2.68 0.69 -16.79
C HIS A 444 2.31 -0.73 -16.38
N ASP A 445 3.32 -1.57 -16.16
CA ASP A 445 3.18 -2.87 -15.53
C ASP A 445 3.18 -2.71 -14.01
N THR A 446 2.07 -3.08 -13.38
CA THR A 446 1.92 -3.02 -11.91
C THR A 446 2.03 -4.40 -11.26
N ASN A 447 2.20 -5.46 -12.03
CA ASN A 447 2.29 -6.83 -11.56
C ASN A 447 3.39 -7.03 -10.48
N PRO A 448 4.57 -6.38 -10.58
CA PRO A 448 5.58 -6.46 -9.52
C PRO A 448 5.12 -5.90 -8.15
N PHE A 449 4.11 -5.02 -8.14
CA PHE A 449 3.52 -4.48 -6.91
C PHE A 449 2.41 -5.36 -6.36
N THR A 450 1.76 -6.14 -7.22
CA THR A 450 0.62 -6.97 -6.81
C THR A 450 1.06 -8.37 -6.44
N CYS A 451 2.21 -8.88 -6.91
CA CYS A 451 2.69 -10.24 -6.65
C CYS A 451 3.13 -10.56 -5.21
N SER A 452 3.58 -9.57 -4.43
CA SER A 452 4.06 -9.77 -3.06
C SER A 452 3.90 -8.50 -2.24
N LEU A 453 3.66 -8.64 -0.93
CA LEU A 453 3.69 -7.49 -0.03
C LEU A 453 5.13 -6.95 0.04
N ARG A 454 5.34 -5.72 -0.41
CA ARG A 454 6.66 -5.08 -0.44
C ARG A 454 7.00 -4.56 0.96
N LEU A 455 7.94 -5.22 1.61
CA LEU A 455 8.45 -4.78 2.90
C LEU A 455 9.48 -3.66 2.66
N ARG A 456 9.22 -2.48 3.22
CA ARG A 456 10.13 -1.33 3.27
C ARG A 456 10.10 -0.71 4.66
N ALA A 457 11.21 -0.10 5.10
CA ALA A 457 11.30 0.50 6.42
C ALA A 457 10.19 1.55 6.59
N SER A 458 10.21 2.60 5.77
CA SER A 458 9.24 3.71 5.81
C SER A 458 7.84 3.41 5.27
N MET A 459 7.47 2.15 4.99
CA MET A 459 6.28 1.85 4.18
C MET A 459 4.96 2.36 4.77
N PHE A 460 4.85 2.36 6.10
CA PHE A 460 3.69 2.91 6.78
C PHE A 460 3.79 4.43 6.91
N LYS A 461 4.95 4.96 7.28
CA LYS A 461 5.18 6.40 7.43
C LYS A 461 4.92 7.14 6.12
N ASP A 462 5.35 6.57 5.00
CA ASP A 462 5.19 7.13 3.67
C ASP A 462 3.74 7.03 3.18
N HIS A 463 2.99 6.03 3.65
CA HIS A 463 1.57 5.94 3.35
C HIS A 463 0.77 7.08 3.98
N MET A 464 1.16 7.54 5.17
CA MET A 464 0.35 8.47 5.96
C MET A 464 0.15 9.84 5.27
N PRO A 465 -0.95 10.57 5.56
CA PRO A 465 -1.26 11.83 4.89
C PRO A 465 -0.15 12.88 4.97
N TRP A 466 0.64 12.90 6.06
CA TRP A 466 1.76 13.83 6.17
C TRP A 466 2.88 13.53 5.16
N GLY A 467 3.04 12.27 4.73
CA GLY A 467 4.01 11.92 3.68
C GLY A 467 3.63 12.56 2.35
N TYR A 468 2.36 12.47 1.97
CA TYR A 468 1.82 13.12 0.78
C TYR A 468 1.81 14.67 0.91
N ASN A 469 1.56 15.22 2.10
CA ASN A 469 1.75 16.66 2.35
C ASN A 469 3.19 17.09 2.11
N THR A 470 4.17 16.30 2.59
CA THR A 470 5.59 16.56 2.31
C THR A 470 5.89 16.41 0.82
N LEU A 471 5.30 15.42 0.13
CA LEU A 471 5.48 15.26 -1.32
C LEU A 471 5.05 16.51 -2.09
N PHE A 472 3.89 17.08 -1.74
CA PHE A 472 3.30 18.22 -2.46
C PHE A 472 3.57 19.58 -1.81
N GLU A 473 4.48 19.65 -0.85
CA GLU A 473 4.91 20.91 -0.25
C GLU A 473 5.54 21.80 -1.34
N GLY A 474 4.92 22.94 -1.60
CA GLY A 474 5.31 23.90 -2.63
C GLY A 474 4.66 23.71 -4.00
N TYR A 475 3.86 22.65 -4.19
CA TYR A 475 3.23 22.32 -5.48
C TYR A 475 1.70 22.34 -5.41
N GLY A 476 1.05 22.71 -6.51
CA GLY A 476 -0.42 22.61 -6.64
C GLY A 476 -1.20 23.58 -5.76
N LEU A 477 -0.61 24.73 -5.42
CA LEU A 477 -1.24 25.73 -4.54
C LEU A 477 -2.28 26.60 -5.27
N SER A 478 -2.23 26.64 -6.60
CA SER A 478 -3.14 27.41 -7.45
C SER A 478 -3.86 26.50 -8.44
N SER A 479 -5.10 26.83 -8.75
CA SER A 479 -5.89 26.19 -9.80
C SER A 479 -5.35 26.54 -11.21
N ASP A 480 -4.73 27.72 -11.36
CA ASP A 480 -4.18 28.21 -12.64
C ASP A 480 -3.06 27.34 -13.21
N ASP A 481 -2.33 26.64 -12.35
CA ASP A 481 -1.17 25.84 -12.74
C ASP A 481 -1.52 24.38 -13.08
N VAL A 482 -2.81 24.02 -13.01
CA VAL A 482 -3.29 22.65 -13.25
C VAL A 482 -3.33 22.34 -14.75
N ASP A 483 -2.53 21.36 -15.20
CA ASP A 483 -2.50 20.88 -16.59
C ASP A 483 -2.97 19.43 -16.67
N LEU A 484 -4.28 19.22 -16.86
CA LEU A 484 -4.86 17.87 -16.98
C LEU A 484 -4.39 17.08 -18.22
N ASN A 485 -3.77 17.76 -19.19
CA ASN A 485 -3.26 17.09 -20.38
C ASN A 485 -1.87 16.51 -20.17
N CYS A 486 -1.13 16.95 -19.15
CA CYS A 486 0.21 16.45 -18.90
C CYS A 486 0.23 14.94 -18.62
N VAL A 487 -0.83 14.38 -18.03
CA VAL A 487 -0.96 12.96 -17.66
C VAL A 487 -1.43 12.04 -18.80
N LYS A 488 -1.81 12.60 -19.95
CA LYS A 488 -2.21 11.81 -21.13
C LYS A 488 -0.98 11.15 -21.77
#